data_AF-A0A7W4NXN7-F1
#
_entry.id   AF-A0A7W4NXN7-F1
#
_cell.length_a   1.000
_cell.length_b   1.000
_cell.length_c   1.000
_cell.angle_alpha   90.00
_cell.angle_beta   90.00
_cell.angle_gamma   90.00
#
_symmetry.space_group_name_H-M   'P 1'
#
loop_
_entity.id
_entity.type
_entity.pdbx_description
1 polymer ?
#
loop_
_entity_poly.entity_id
_entity_poly.type
_entity_poly.pdbx_seq_one_letter_code
_entity_poly.pdbx_strand_id
1 'polypeptide(L)' 'MESQTLASVDVNEDIWRDLSTLEQFGDAARDTLAAGIPIYYRADDTPTEMLIKEYPDGHRELVRYNRAGDEVIRALS' A
#
# COMPACT_ATOMS: atom_id res chain seq x y z
N MET A 1 -6.52 40.48 32.37
CA MET A 1 -6.85 39.04 32.50
C MET A 1 -7.07 38.55 31.09
N GLU A 2 -5.98 38.22 30.41
CA GLU A 2 -6.00 37.93 28.97
C GLU A 2 -6.15 36.42 28.78
N SER A 3 -7.28 36.04 28.19
CA SER A 3 -7.61 34.69 27.76
C SER A 3 -6.66 34.26 26.64
N GLN A 4 -5.82 33.26 26.88
CA GLN A 4 -5.08 32.59 25.82
C GLN A 4 -5.92 31.42 25.30
N THR A 5 -6.55 31.62 24.16
CA THR A 5 -7.12 30.55 23.34
C THR A 5 -5.96 29.73 22.77
N LEU A 6 -5.64 28.61 23.42
CA LEU A 6 -4.77 27.61 22.85
C LEU A 6 -5.48 27.03 21.62
N ALA A 7 -4.97 27.36 20.44
CA ALA A 7 -5.34 26.67 19.21
C ALA A 7 -5.17 25.17 19.47
N SER A 8 -6.28 24.43 19.43
CA SER A 8 -6.27 22.98 19.44
C SER A 8 -5.55 22.54 18.19
N VAL A 9 -4.23 22.37 18.29
CA VAL A 9 -3.45 21.64 17.29
C VAL A 9 -4.09 20.26 17.24
N ASP A 10 -4.73 19.95 16.12
CA ASP A 10 -5.35 18.65 15.92
C ASP A 10 -4.20 17.63 15.85
N VAL A 11 -3.88 17.04 17.00
CA VAL A 11 -2.78 16.06 17.16
C VAL A 11 -2.91 14.94 16.14
N ASN A 12 -4.13 14.66 15.69
CA ASN A 12 -4.42 13.68 14.65
C ASN A 12 -3.91 14.13 13.26
N GLU A 13 -4.06 15.40 12.87
CA GLU A 13 -3.49 15.93 11.61
C GLU A 13 -1.96 15.87 11.56
N ASP A 14 -1.27 16.25 12.65
CA ASP A 14 0.20 16.15 12.71
C ASP A 14 0.68 14.69 12.67
N ILE A 15 -0.03 13.76 13.34
CA ILE A 15 0.27 12.33 13.26
C ILE A 15 0.08 11.82 11.82
N TRP A 16 -1.00 12.20 11.14
CA TRP A 16 -1.23 11.78 9.76
C TRP A 16 -0.20 12.37 8.79
N ARG A 17 0.24 13.61 9.02
CA ARG A 17 1.33 14.24 8.25
C ARG A 17 2.66 13.54 8.48
N ASP A 18 2.98 13.19 9.71
CA ASP A 18 4.24 12.50 10.01
C ASP A 18 4.20 11.06 9.45
N LEU A 19 3.09 10.35 9.58
CA LEU A 19 2.91 9.02 8.98
C LEU A 19 2.96 9.05 7.44
N SER A 20 2.44 10.09 6.80
CA SER A 20 2.51 10.21 5.33
C SER A 20 3.93 10.48 4.83
N THR A 21 4.84 10.99 5.66
CA THR A 21 6.27 11.12 5.31
C THR A 21 7.06 9.82 5.47
N LEU A 22 6.48 8.79 6.09
CA LEU A 22 7.10 7.47 6.25
C LEU A 22 6.96 6.59 4.99
N GLU A 23 6.95 7.17 3.78
CA GLU A 23 6.86 6.53 2.43
C GLU A 23 7.94 5.45 2.13
N GLN A 24 8.66 4.98 3.15
CA GLN A 24 9.66 3.91 3.12
C GLN A 24 9.09 2.55 2.67
N PHE A 25 7.76 2.40 2.52
CA PHE A 25 7.15 1.17 1.98
C PHE A 25 7.52 0.92 0.51
N GLY A 26 7.81 1.97 -0.26
CA GLY A 26 8.16 1.85 -1.68
C GLY A 26 9.51 1.16 -1.91
N ASP A 27 10.50 1.39 -1.04
CA ASP A 27 11.84 0.83 -1.21
C ASP A 27 11.86 -0.67 -0.88
N ALA A 28 11.14 -1.11 0.15
CA ALA A 28 11.02 -2.54 0.45
C ALA A 28 10.34 -3.33 -0.70
N ALA A 29 9.33 -2.73 -1.36
CA ALA A 29 8.69 -3.33 -2.52
C ALA A 29 9.64 -3.44 -3.72
N ARG A 30 10.42 -2.38 -3.99
CA ARG A 30 11.45 -2.37 -5.04
C ARG A 30 12.55 -3.39 -4.78
N ASP A 31 13.06 -3.45 -3.56
CA ASP A 31 14.10 -4.41 -3.17
C ASP A 31 13.61 -5.86 -3.29
N THR A 32 12.35 -6.11 -2.94
CA THR A 32 11.72 -7.45 -3.08
C THR A 32 11.61 -7.85 -4.55
N LEU A 33 11.18 -6.94 -5.42
CA LEU A 33 11.14 -7.19 -6.87
C LEU A 33 12.56 -7.37 -7.45
N ALA A 34 13.53 -6.56 -7.02
CA ALA A 34 14.93 -6.69 -7.43
C ALA A 34 15.54 -8.02 -6.98
N ALA A 35 15.07 -8.60 -5.88
CA ALA A 35 15.44 -9.93 -5.41
C ALA A 35 14.75 -11.08 -6.17
N GLY A 36 13.90 -10.78 -7.17
CA GLY A 36 13.21 -11.78 -7.97
C GLY A 36 11.95 -12.35 -7.32
N ILE A 37 11.40 -11.66 -6.31
CA ILE A 37 10.25 -12.12 -5.54
C ILE A 37 9.01 -11.30 -5.91
N PRO A 38 7.87 -11.93 -6.27
CA PRO A 38 6.63 -11.22 -6.52
C PRO A 38 6.11 -10.51 -5.26
N ILE A 39 5.52 -9.33 -5.45
CA ILE A 39 4.88 -8.56 -4.37
C ILE A 39 3.36 -8.56 -4.54
N TYR A 40 2.65 -8.36 -3.43
CA TYR A 40 1.19 -8.27 -3.40
C TYR A 40 0.77 -6.94 -2.79
N TYR A 41 -0.13 -6.22 -3.45
CA TYR A 41 -0.62 -4.93 -2.96
C TYR A 41 -2.06 -4.66 -3.41
N ARG A 42 -2.66 -3.58 -2.90
CA ARG A 42 -3.94 -3.03 -3.38
C ARG A 42 -3.71 -1.61 -3.86
N ALA A 43 -4.30 -1.26 -4.99
CA ALA A 43 -4.47 0.11 -5.46
C ALA A 43 -5.89 0.59 -5.15
N ASP A 44 -6.16 1.88 -5.33
CA ASP A 44 -7.47 2.50 -5.05
C ASP A 44 -8.65 1.82 -5.77
N ASP A 45 -8.41 1.26 -6.95
CA ASP A 45 -9.40 0.57 -7.78
C ASP A 45 -9.45 -0.95 -7.57
N THR A 46 -8.62 -1.51 -6.69
CA THR A 46 -8.57 -2.96 -6.45
C THR A 46 -9.82 -3.41 -5.67
N PRO A 47 -10.63 -4.34 -6.20
CA PRO A 47 -11.83 -4.82 -5.51
C PRO A 47 -11.54 -5.44 -4.15
N THR A 48 -12.50 -5.32 -3.23
CA THR A 48 -12.44 -6.01 -1.93
C THR A 48 -12.26 -7.52 -2.15
N GLU A 49 -11.36 -8.12 -1.38
CA GLU A 49 -10.92 -9.54 -1.50
C GLU A 49 -9.99 -9.86 -2.69
N MET A 50 -9.55 -8.87 -3.45
CA MET A 50 -8.55 -9.04 -4.50
C MET A 50 -7.25 -8.33 -4.16
N LEU A 51 -6.17 -8.81 -4.78
CA LEU A 51 -4.82 -8.27 -4.67
C LEU A 51 -4.23 -8.15 -6.07
N ILE A 52 -3.38 -7.15 -6.26
CA ILE A 52 -2.48 -7.09 -7.41
C ILE A 52 -1.22 -7.85 -7.03
N LYS A 53 -0.85 -8.83 -7.85
CA LYS A 53 0.44 -9.53 -7.79
C LYS A 53 1.33 -8.98 -8.88
N GLU A 54 2.42 -8.31 -8.49
CA GLU A 54 3.42 -7.80 -9.42
C GLU A 54 4.65 -8.71 -9.40
N TYR A 55 5.09 -9.09 -10.60
CA TYR A 55 6.25 -9.93 -10.82
C TYR A 55 7.49 -9.07 -11.10
N PRO A 56 8.71 -9.60 -10.87
CA PRO A 56 9.96 -8.88 -11.12
C PRO A 56 10.16 -8.37 -12.56
N ASP A 57 9.49 -8.98 -13.54
CA ASP A 57 9.52 -8.57 -14.94
C ASP A 57 8.52 -7.43 -15.27
N GLY A 58 7.79 -6.95 -14.26
CA GLY A 58 6.75 -5.92 -14.39
C GLY A 58 5.38 -6.46 -14.82
N HIS A 59 5.24 -7.78 -15.04
CA HIS A 59 3.94 -8.39 -15.26
C HIS A 59 3.07 -8.26 -14.00
N ARG A 60 1.77 -8.01 -14.18
CA ARG A 60 0.83 -7.84 -13.06
C ARG A 60 -0.42 -8.67 -13.27
N GLU A 61 -0.92 -9.26 -12.20
CA GLU A 61 -2.16 -10.04 -12.17
C GLU A 61 -3.07 -9.52 -11.08
N LEU A 62 -4.37 -9.48 -11.35
CA LEU A 62 -5.38 -9.40 -10.31
C LEU A 62 -5.67 -10.82 -9.84
N VAL A 63 -5.44 -11.08 -8.56
CA VAL A 63 -5.62 -12.40 -7.95
C VAL A 63 -6.61 -12.35 -6.79
N ARG A 64 -7.28 -13.47 -6.55
CA ARG A 64 -7.97 -13.75 -5.29
C ARG A 64 -7.15 -14.76 -4.51
N TYR A 65 -6.73 -14.39 -3.31
CA TYR A 65 -6.03 -15.32 -2.43
C TYR A 65 -7.01 -16.32 -1.81
N ASN A 66 -6.69 -17.61 -1.89
CA ASN A 66 -7.39 -18.67 -1.16
C ASN A 66 -6.39 -19.61 -0.48
N ARG A 67 -6.86 -20.49 0.41
CA ARG A 67 -5.98 -21.40 1.17
C ARG A 67 -5.22 -22.43 0.32
N ALA A 68 -5.65 -22.67 -0.91
CA ALA A 68 -4.98 -23.58 -1.84
C ALA A 68 -3.95 -22.84 -2.73
N GLY A 69 -3.98 -21.51 -2.75
CA GLY A 69 -3.08 -20.67 -3.54
C GLY A 69 -3.80 -19.47 -4.15
N ASP A 70 -3.09 -18.76 -5.03
CA ASP A 70 -3.66 -17.63 -5.78
C ASP A 70 -4.56 -18.14 -6.90
N GLU A 71 -5.79 -17.63 -6.96
CA GLU A 71 -6.65 -17.72 -8.15
C GLU A 71 -6.41 -16.48 -9.02
N VAL A 72 -5.84 -16.67 -10.22
CA VAL A 72 -5.63 -15.57 -11.17
C VAL A 72 -6.95 -15.21 -11.84
N ILE A 73 -7.42 -13.98 -11.63
CA ILE A 73 -8.67 -13.47 -12.20
C ILE A 73 -8.43 -12.87 -13.59
N ARG A 74 -7.38 -12.06 -13.74
CA ARG A 74 -6.96 -11.46 -15.03
C ARG A 74 -5.55 -10.88 -14.95
N ALA A 75 -4.89 -10.80 -16.10
CA ALA A 75 -3.71 -9.96 -16.27
C ALA A 75 -4.09 -8.47 -16.25
N LEU A 76 -3.17 -7.64 -15.76
CA LEU A 76 -3.27 -6.18 -15.71
C LEU A 76 -2.20 -5.59 -16.63
N SER A 77 -2.59 -5.39 -17.89
CA SER A 77 -1.82 -4.67 -18.93
C SER A 77 -1.90 -3.16 -18.74
#